data_AF-A0A2K0XPG5-F1
#
_entry.id   AF-A0A2K0XPG5-F1
#
_cell.length_a   1.000
_cell.length_b   1.000
_cell.length_c   1.000
_cell.angle_alpha   90.00
_cell.angle_beta   90.00
_cell.angle_gamma   90.00
#
_symmetry.space_group_name_H-M   'P 1'
#
loop_
_entity.id
_entity.type
_entity.pdbx_description
1 polymer ?
#
loop_
_entity_poly.entity_id
_entity_poly.type
_entity_poly.pdbx_seq_one_letter_code
_entity_poly.pdbx_strand_id
1 'polypeptide(L)'
;MDEYKKSNGAKLDLTKASEFNANCRLNLLYLVSELLSCALKDTEKWLKKANYELRFQDLKNFKIATKAIGELNAFSGLSKGDANDLANESDRIYQFLLVLEDRTGDDDSLFFRFYEYLKSFPSKGNFAGLDESEARCFEPLFTKTQLEEG
;
A
#
# COMPACT_ATOMS: atom_id res chain seq x y z
N MET A 1 5.97 26.55 -1.53
CA MET A 1 6.17 25.17 -2.01
C MET A 1 7.67 25.00 -2.03
N ASP A 2 8.25 24.66 -0.89
CA ASP A 2 9.71 24.59 -0.78
C ASP A 2 10.17 23.22 -1.27
N GLU A 3 10.86 23.31 -2.40
CA GLU A 3 11.36 22.23 -3.23
C GLU A 3 12.33 21.32 -2.47
N TYR A 4 12.29 20.05 -2.83
CA TYR A 4 13.33 19.09 -2.52
C TYR A 4 14.70 19.68 -2.90
N LYS A 5 15.59 19.87 -1.93
CA LYS A 5 16.97 20.26 -2.21
C LYS A 5 17.68 19.11 -2.92
N LYS A 6 17.79 19.23 -4.24
CA LYS A 6 18.67 18.37 -5.04
C LYS A 6 20.13 18.57 -4.64
N SER A 7 20.77 17.47 -4.27
CA SER A 7 22.21 17.30 -4.47
C SER A 7 22.51 17.54 -5.95
N ASN A 8 23.23 18.61 -6.25
CA ASN A 8 23.71 19.02 -7.57
C ASN A 8 22.63 19.35 -8.63
N GLY A 9 21.99 20.52 -8.49
CA GLY A 9 21.78 21.52 -9.56
C GLY A 9 21.05 21.20 -10.87
N ALA A 10 20.81 19.94 -11.23
CA ALA A 10 20.03 19.58 -12.41
C ALA A 10 18.56 19.51 -12.02
N LYS A 11 17.65 20.24 -12.66
CA LYS A 11 16.19 20.07 -12.48
C LYS A 11 15.82 18.60 -12.73
N LEU A 12 14.87 18.01 -11.98
CA LEU A 12 14.47 16.61 -12.26
C LEU A 12 13.69 16.68 -13.57
N ASP A 13 14.37 16.39 -14.68
CA ASP A 13 13.70 16.25 -15.96
C ASP A 13 12.95 14.93 -15.91
N LEU A 14 11.65 15.12 -15.75
CA LEU A 14 10.69 14.12 -15.36
C LEU A 14 10.16 13.39 -16.61
N THR A 15 10.54 13.80 -17.83
CA THR A 15 9.97 13.28 -19.07
C THR A 15 10.24 11.77 -19.33
N LYS A 16 9.17 10.97 -19.08
CA LYS A 16 8.73 9.74 -19.78
C LYS A 16 9.12 8.33 -19.28
N ALA A 17 10.00 8.16 -18.30
CA ALA A 17 10.16 6.85 -17.62
C ALA A 17 10.59 6.99 -16.15
N SER A 18 11.31 8.07 -15.83
CA SER A 18 11.65 8.48 -14.48
C SER A 18 10.42 9.02 -13.71
N GLU A 19 9.48 9.72 -14.36
CA GLU A 19 8.19 10.16 -13.80
C GLU A 19 7.34 9.00 -13.29
N PHE A 20 7.08 8.01 -14.14
CA PHE A 20 6.25 6.87 -13.78
C PHE A 20 6.85 6.13 -12.58
N ASN A 21 8.15 5.86 -12.62
CA ASN A 21 8.84 5.21 -11.50
C ASN A 21 8.87 6.06 -10.22
N ALA A 22 9.00 7.39 -10.32
CA ALA A 22 8.96 8.27 -9.16
C ALA A 22 7.53 8.37 -8.58
N ASN A 23 6.52 8.51 -9.41
CA ASN A 23 5.11 8.55 -9.02
C ASN A 23 4.67 7.22 -8.40
N CYS A 24 5.03 6.07 -9.00
CA CYS A 24 4.77 4.76 -8.41
C CYS A 24 5.42 4.63 -7.02
N ARG A 25 6.65 5.13 -6.85
CA ARG A 25 7.33 5.10 -5.54
C ARG A 25 6.68 6.01 -4.51
N LEU A 26 6.22 7.20 -4.91
CA LEU A 26 5.51 8.13 -4.02
C LEU A 26 4.12 7.59 -3.65
N ASN A 27 3.39 7.02 -4.61
CA ASN A 27 2.11 6.36 -4.37
C ASN A 27 2.27 5.16 -3.44
N LEU A 28 3.31 4.34 -3.65
CA LEU A 28 3.63 3.23 -2.76
C LEU A 28 4.01 3.72 -1.36
N LEU A 29 4.79 4.80 -1.25
CA LEU A 29 5.13 5.40 0.04
C LEU A 29 3.88 5.89 0.77
N TYR A 30 2.97 6.55 0.08
CA TYR A 30 1.69 6.99 0.64
C TYR A 30 0.86 5.79 1.11
N LEU A 31 0.70 4.77 0.25
CA LEU A 31 -0.07 3.58 0.53
C LEU A 31 0.47 2.79 1.74
N VAL A 32 1.79 2.60 1.82
CA VAL A 32 2.42 1.94 2.98
C VAL A 32 2.28 2.78 4.26
N SER A 33 2.40 4.10 4.15
CA SER A 33 2.25 5.00 5.30
C SER A 33 0.80 4.99 5.82
N GLU A 34 -0.18 5.01 4.92
CA GLU A 34 -1.60 4.94 5.31
C GLU A 34 -1.97 3.53 5.81
N LEU A 35 -1.44 2.45 5.26
CA LEU A 35 -1.59 1.10 5.81
C LEU A 35 -1.15 1.04 7.28
N LEU A 36 0.00 1.65 7.61
CA LEU A 36 0.48 1.73 8.99
C LEU A 36 -0.44 2.60 9.87
N SER A 37 -0.98 3.70 9.31
CA SER A 37 -2.01 4.53 9.96
C SER A 37 -3.24 3.70 10.35
N CYS A 38 -3.71 2.84 9.43
CA CYS A 38 -4.84 1.95 9.65
C CYS A 38 -4.54 0.93 10.75
N ALA A 39 -3.38 0.27 10.70
CA ALA A 39 -2.96 -0.69 11.71
C ALA A 39 -2.87 -0.07 13.11
N LEU A 40 -2.30 1.13 13.25
CA LEU A 40 -2.21 1.83 14.53
C LEU A 40 -3.59 2.19 15.09
N LYS A 41 -4.46 2.77 14.26
CA LYS A 41 -5.84 3.15 14.65
C LYS A 41 -6.66 1.92 15.04
N ASP A 42 -6.54 0.85 14.28
CA ASP A 42 -7.27 -0.40 14.52
C ASP A 42 -6.78 -1.10 15.78
N THR A 43 -5.47 -1.16 16.00
CA THR A 43 -4.88 -1.68 17.25
C THR A 43 -5.38 -0.90 18.47
N GLU A 44 -5.39 0.44 18.41
CA GLU A 44 -5.90 1.27 19.51
C GLU A 44 -7.40 1.00 19.78
N LYS A 45 -8.21 0.87 18.71
CA LYS A 45 -9.64 0.52 18.84
C LYS A 45 -9.84 -0.87 19.44
N TRP A 46 -9.07 -1.85 18.97
CA TRP A 46 -9.15 -3.23 19.45
C TRP A 46 -8.77 -3.32 20.93
N LEU A 47 -7.67 -2.68 21.35
CA LEU A 47 -7.26 -2.63 22.76
C LEU A 47 -8.36 -2.04 23.65
N LYS A 48 -8.93 -0.89 23.25
CA LYS A 48 -10.05 -0.27 23.97
C LYS A 48 -11.24 -1.21 24.09
N LYS A 49 -11.61 -1.90 23.00
CA LYS A 49 -12.71 -2.89 23.01
C LYS A 49 -12.42 -4.09 23.90
N ALA A 50 -11.16 -4.50 23.98
CA ALA A 50 -10.68 -5.58 24.85
C ALA A 50 -10.43 -5.13 26.30
N ASN A 51 -10.80 -3.89 26.66
CA ASN A 51 -10.60 -3.29 27.98
C ASN A 51 -9.12 -3.21 28.41
N TYR A 52 -8.23 -3.02 27.43
CA TYR A 52 -6.82 -2.72 27.64
C TYR A 52 -6.51 -1.28 27.25
N GLU A 53 -5.57 -0.68 27.98
CA GLU A 53 -5.03 0.64 27.65
C GLU A 53 -3.53 0.54 27.34
N LEU A 54 -3.08 1.32 26.36
CA LEU A 54 -1.66 1.51 26.12
C LEU A 54 -1.04 2.22 27.32
N ARG A 55 0.15 1.77 27.73
CA ARG A 55 0.95 2.51 28.71
C ARG A 55 1.28 3.89 28.15
N PHE A 56 1.53 4.84 29.04
CA PHE A 56 1.83 6.23 28.68
C PHE A 56 2.88 6.36 27.57
N GLN A 57 3.97 5.60 27.66
CA GLN A 57 5.05 5.64 26.68
C GLN A 57 4.62 5.06 25.31
N ASP A 58 3.85 3.98 25.31
CA ASP A 58 3.35 3.35 24.08
C ASP A 58 2.32 4.25 23.39
N LEU A 59 1.42 4.87 24.15
CA LEU A 59 0.48 5.88 23.66
C LEU A 59 1.20 7.09 23.05
N LYS A 60 2.28 7.55 23.70
CA LYS A 60 3.12 8.63 23.17
C LYS A 60 3.76 8.22 21.84
N ASN A 61 4.27 7.00 21.74
CA ASN A 61 4.87 6.48 20.51
C ASN A 61 3.83 6.39 19.38
N PHE A 62 2.63 5.89 19.65
CA PHE A 62 1.52 5.84 18.68
C PHE A 62 1.17 7.21 18.13
N LYS A 63 1.08 8.23 19.01
CA LYS A 63 0.80 9.62 18.60
C LYS A 63 1.92 10.22 17.75
N ILE A 64 3.19 9.97 18.10
CA ILE A 64 4.35 10.42 17.33
C ILE A 64 4.34 9.77 15.95
N ALA A 65 4.13 8.46 15.87
CA ALA A 65 4.06 7.73 14.60
C ALA A 65 2.91 8.24 13.72
N THR A 66 1.71 8.40 14.28
CA THR A 66 0.54 8.93 13.56
C THR A 66 0.80 10.33 13.01
N LYS A 67 1.47 11.18 13.80
CA LYS A 67 1.85 12.53 13.35
C LYS A 67 2.85 12.47 12.20
N ALA A 68 3.91 11.67 12.33
CA ALA A 68 4.93 11.52 11.29
C ALA A 68 4.36 10.95 9.99
N ILE A 69 3.42 10.00 10.07
CA ILE A 69 2.68 9.48 8.92
C ILE A 69 1.86 10.59 8.24
N GLY A 70 1.16 11.42 9.02
CA GLY A 70 0.43 12.57 8.46
C GLY A 70 1.34 13.54 7.69
N GLU A 71 2.55 13.78 8.20
CA GLU A 71 3.57 14.60 7.53
C GLU A 71 4.12 13.93 6.24
N LEU A 72 4.36 12.61 6.27
CA LEU A 72 4.76 11.83 5.08
C LEU A 72 3.67 11.83 4.00
N ASN A 73 2.41 11.69 4.40
CA ASN A 73 1.28 11.70 3.49
C ASN A 73 1.08 13.08 2.85
N ALA A 74 1.26 14.16 3.61
CA ALA A 74 1.21 15.53 3.10
C ALA A 74 2.35 15.83 2.09
N PHE A 75 3.50 15.18 2.24
CA PHE A 75 4.65 15.32 1.35
C PHE A 75 4.45 14.69 -0.03
N SER A 76 3.55 13.72 -0.17
CA SER A 76 3.30 13.01 -1.44
C SER A 76 2.91 13.92 -2.61
N GLY A 77 2.37 15.11 -2.34
CA GLY A 77 1.93 16.06 -3.37
C GLY A 77 0.68 15.62 -4.14
N LEU A 78 0.00 14.56 -3.68
CA LEU A 78 -1.22 14.03 -4.27
C LEU A 78 -2.36 15.03 -4.23
N SER A 79 -3.25 14.95 -5.23
CA SER A 79 -4.52 15.65 -5.15
C SER A 79 -5.39 15.07 -4.03
N LYS A 80 -6.40 15.82 -3.57
CA LYS A 80 -7.35 15.31 -2.57
C LYS A 80 -8.10 14.06 -3.04
N GLY A 81 -8.37 13.95 -4.34
CA GLY A 81 -9.02 12.78 -4.92
C GLY A 81 -8.12 11.55 -4.83
N ASP A 82 -6.92 11.65 -5.40
CA ASP A 82 -5.95 10.54 -5.42
C ASP A 82 -5.56 10.08 -4.01
N ALA A 83 -5.39 11.02 -3.08
CA ALA A 83 -5.12 10.71 -1.68
C ALA A 83 -6.26 9.91 -1.02
N ASN A 84 -7.51 10.27 -1.31
CA ASN A 84 -8.67 9.56 -0.79
C ASN A 84 -8.81 8.17 -1.42
N ASP A 85 -8.51 8.04 -2.71
CA ASP A 85 -8.56 6.74 -3.40
C ASP A 85 -7.48 5.79 -2.87
N LEU A 86 -6.23 6.26 -2.74
CA LEU A 86 -5.16 5.47 -2.13
C LEU A 86 -5.42 5.14 -0.65
N ALA A 87 -6.08 6.03 0.10
CA ALA A 87 -6.48 5.72 1.48
C ALA A 87 -7.52 4.60 1.53
N ASN A 88 -8.52 4.62 0.64
CA ASN A 88 -9.50 3.54 0.52
C ASN A 88 -8.85 2.21 0.09
N GLU A 89 -7.87 2.27 -0.81
CA GLU A 89 -7.08 1.09 -1.21
C GLU A 89 -6.25 0.54 -0.05
N SER A 90 -5.63 1.43 0.74
CA SER A 90 -4.87 1.06 1.93
C SER A 90 -5.75 0.35 2.96
N ASP A 91 -6.97 0.84 3.19
CA ASP A 91 -7.96 0.18 4.04
C ASP A 91 -8.30 -1.23 3.53
N ARG A 92 -8.53 -1.39 2.22
CA ARG A 92 -8.83 -2.70 1.62
C ARG A 92 -7.66 -3.67 1.74
N ILE A 93 -6.43 -3.21 1.50
CA ILE A 93 -5.21 -4.03 1.65
C ILE A 93 -5.03 -4.43 3.11
N TYR A 94 -5.25 -3.50 4.05
CA TYR A 94 -5.17 -3.82 5.47
C TYR A 94 -6.18 -4.90 5.88
N GLN A 95 -7.45 -4.78 5.45
CA GLN A 95 -8.45 -5.82 5.70
C GLN A 95 -8.08 -7.17 5.06
N PHE A 96 -7.52 -7.15 3.85
CA PHE A 96 -7.03 -8.35 3.21
C PHE A 96 -5.89 -9.02 4.00
N LEU A 97 -4.94 -8.23 4.52
CA LEU A 97 -3.87 -8.74 5.38
C LEU A 97 -4.39 -9.36 6.68
N LEU A 98 -5.41 -8.76 7.32
CA LEU A 98 -6.06 -9.33 8.50
C LEU A 98 -6.73 -10.66 8.19
N VAL A 99 -7.44 -10.76 7.06
CA VAL A 99 -8.06 -12.03 6.63
C VAL A 99 -6.99 -13.07 6.34
N LEU A 100 -5.88 -12.69 5.70
CA LEU A 100 -4.79 -13.62 5.49
C LEU A 100 -4.22 -14.12 6.81
N GLU A 101 -3.91 -13.24 7.75
CA GLU A 101 -3.38 -13.62 9.07
C GLU A 101 -4.32 -14.56 9.83
N ASP A 102 -5.62 -14.26 9.87
CA ASP A 102 -6.65 -15.12 10.46
C ASP A 102 -6.68 -16.53 9.82
N ARG A 103 -6.43 -16.63 8.51
CA ARG A 103 -6.45 -17.90 7.77
C ARG A 103 -5.13 -18.64 7.78
N THR A 104 -4.00 -17.95 7.84
CA THR A 104 -2.68 -18.57 7.94
C THR A 104 -2.41 -19.09 9.35
N GLY A 105 -2.96 -18.43 10.38
CA GLY A 105 -2.67 -18.77 11.77
C GLY A 105 -1.16 -18.86 12.00
N ASP A 106 -0.69 -19.99 12.51
CA ASP A 106 0.73 -20.25 12.79
C ASP A 106 1.53 -20.80 11.58
N ASP A 107 0.92 -21.01 10.41
CA ASP A 107 1.64 -21.47 9.22
C ASP A 107 2.23 -20.30 8.43
N ASP A 108 3.44 -19.90 8.83
CA ASP A 108 4.25 -18.87 8.17
C ASP A 108 4.45 -19.13 6.65
N SER A 109 4.30 -20.37 6.19
CA SER A 109 4.47 -20.73 4.77
C SER A 109 3.23 -20.48 3.92
N LEU A 110 2.05 -20.32 4.52
CA LEU A 110 0.80 -20.22 3.78
C LEU A 110 0.70 -18.89 3.01
N PHE A 111 1.29 -17.81 3.52
CA PHE A 111 1.37 -16.54 2.80
C PHE A 111 2.16 -16.67 1.50
N PHE A 112 3.32 -17.33 1.57
CA PHE A 112 4.15 -17.59 0.39
C PHE A 112 3.43 -18.51 -0.61
N ARG A 113 2.73 -19.54 -0.12
CA ARG A 113 1.91 -20.42 -0.98
C ARG A 113 0.74 -19.69 -1.63
N PHE A 114 0.12 -18.73 -0.93
CA PHE A 114 -0.93 -17.90 -1.50
C PHE A 114 -0.38 -17.01 -2.63
N TYR A 115 0.79 -16.40 -2.43
CA TYR A 115 1.48 -15.66 -3.48
C TYR A 115 1.82 -16.55 -4.69
N GLU A 116 2.41 -17.72 -4.46
CA GLU A 116 2.73 -18.69 -5.52
C GLU A 116 1.45 -19.21 -6.21
N TYR A 117 0.34 -19.37 -5.49
CA TYR A 117 -0.95 -19.74 -6.05
C TYR A 117 -1.49 -18.66 -6.98
N LEU A 118 -1.50 -17.39 -6.57
CA LEU A 118 -1.92 -16.28 -7.44
C LEU A 118 -1.10 -16.28 -8.73
N LYS A 119 0.22 -16.41 -8.60
CA LYS A 119 1.17 -16.47 -9.73
C LYS A 119 0.92 -17.68 -10.66
N SER A 120 0.57 -18.82 -10.09
CA SER A 120 0.36 -20.08 -10.84
C SER A 120 -1.02 -20.18 -11.49
N PHE A 121 -2.02 -19.47 -10.96
CA PHE A 121 -3.41 -19.54 -11.43
C PHE A 121 -4.03 -18.16 -11.72
N PRO A 122 -3.43 -17.35 -12.60
CA PRO A 122 -3.97 -16.05 -13.00
C PRO A 122 -5.38 -16.12 -13.57
N SER A 123 -5.75 -17.20 -14.27
CA SER A 123 -7.13 -17.40 -14.78
C SER A 123 -8.20 -17.50 -13.68
N LYS A 124 -7.81 -17.55 -12.41
CA LYS A 124 -8.74 -17.45 -11.26
C LYS A 124 -8.94 -16.01 -10.78
N GLY A 125 -8.11 -15.07 -11.24
CA GLY A 125 -8.34 -13.64 -11.09
C GLY A 125 -9.37 -13.20 -12.13
N ASN A 126 -10.42 -12.52 -11.69
CA ASN A 126 -11.44 -11.97 -12.58
C ASN A 126 -10.88 -10.73 -13.30
N PHE A 127 -9.97 -10.95 -14.25
CA PHE A 127 -9.27 -9.90 -15.00
C PHE A 127 -10.02 -9.46 -16.26
N ALA A 128 -11.22 -10.00 -16.49
CA ALA A 128 -12.06 -9.61 -17.61
C ALA A 128 -12.43 -8.12 -17.53
N GLY A 129 -12.24 -7.40 -18.64
CA GLY A 129 -12.59 -5.97 -18.76
C GLY A 129 -11.50 -4.98 -18.38
N LEU A 130 -10.29 -5.43 -18.05
CA LEU A 130 -9.13 -4.55 -17.89
C LEU A 130 -8.74 -3.92 -19.24
N ASP A 131 -8.35 -2.64 -19.22
CA ASP A 131 -7.76 -1.99 -20.37
C ASP A 131 -6.26 -2.34 -20.55
N GLU A 132 -5.66 -1.90 -21.66
CA GLU A 132 -4.26 -2.21 -21.97
C GLU A 132 -3.27 -1.62 -20.93
N SER A 133 -3.60 -0.48 -20.32
CA SER A 133 -2.78 0.14 -19.28
C SER A 133 -2.86 -0.66 -17.98
N GLU A 134 -4.07 -1.08 -17.60
CA GLU A 134 -4.33 -1.87 -16.40
C GLU A 134 -3.71 -3.27 -16.50
N ALA A 135 -3.80 -3.92 -17.67
CA ALA A 135 -3.18 -5.23 -17.91
C ALA A 135 -1.65 -5.18 -17.77
N ARG A 136 -1.01 -4.11 -18.22
CA ARG A 136 0.46 -3.92 -18.11
C ARG A 136 0.95 -3.86 -16.66
N CYS A 137 0.13 -3.42 -15.72
CA CYS A 137 0.47 -3.43 -14.30
C CYS A 137 0.72 -4.84 -13.76
N PHE A 138 0.15 -5.86 -14.41
CA PHE A 138 0.27 -7.26 -14.01
C PHE A 138 1.31 -8.05 -14.81
N GLU A 139 1.93 -7.48 -15.85
CA GLU A 139 3.00 -8.15 -16.62
C GLU A 139 4.17 -8.69 -15.77
N PRO A 140 4.57 -8.03 -14.66
CA PRO A 140 5.58 -8.60 -13.76
C PRO A 140 5.11 -9.82 -12.96
N LEU A 141 3.78 -10.00 -12.84
CA LEU A 141 3.14 -11.06 -12.05
C LEU A 141 2.66 -12.21 -12.93
N PHE A 142 2.17 -11.92 -14.14
CA PHE A 142 1.58 -12.87 -15.08
C PHE A 142 2.10 -12.63 -16.50
N THR A 143 2.20 -13.70 -17.28
CA THR A 143 2.49 -13.57 -18.71
C THR A 143 1.27 -13.03 -19.46
N LYS A 144 1.47 -12.39 -20.62
CA LYS A 144 0.38 -11.83 -21.43
C LYS A 144 -0.70 -12.87 -21.80
N THR A 145 -0.27 -14.08 -22.17
CA THR A 145 -1.16 -15.21 -22.48
C THR A 145 -2.06 -15.58 -21.29
N GLN A 146 -1.54 -15.50 -20.07
CA GLN A 146 -2.28 -15.81 -18.85
C GLN A 146 -3.36 -14.77 -18.47
N LEU A 147 -3.19 -13.52 -18.90
CA LEU A 147 -4.17 -12.44 -18.68
C LEU A 147 -5.34 -12.52 -19.67
N GLU A 148 -5.09 -13.01 -20.88
CA GLU A 148 -6.08 -13.09 -21.98
C GLU A 148 -7.00 -14.34 -21.87
N GLU A 149 -6.64 -15.32 -21.03
CA GLU A 149 -7.37 -16.59 -20.83
C GLU A 149 -8.35 -16.59 -19.63
N GLY A 150 -8.49 -15.46 -18.92
CA GLY A 150 -9.34 -15.29 -17.73
C GLY A 150 -10.78 -14.86 -18.03
#